data_AF-A0A9D1HXP2-F1
#
_entry.id   AF-A0A9D1HXP2-F1
#
_cell.length_a   1.000
_cell.length_b   1.000
_cell.length_c   1.000
_cell.angle_alpha   90.00
_cell.angle_beta   90.00
_cell.angle_gamma   90.00
#
_symmetry.space_group_name_H-M   'P 1'
#
loop_
_entity.id
_entity.type
_entity.pdbx_description
1 polymer ?
#
loop_
_entity_poly.entity_id
_entity_poly.type
_entity_poly.pdbx_seq_one_letter_code
_entity_poly.pdbx_strand_id
1 'polypeptide(L)'
;MSVEKAVSLFFSEPFVSIIISIASSFISYKCAIKESREEHRHEIDRLIKEQQLSIEREAQLYGFKKKYDATADVSNKLSNLASCASRLFPRGIEFLPKDEEKQMEYRDDLYRAASEALNSAQLSLKANTPFLSDDVFDLGMEIIRLCRAQLNYFQLLYGDIEKEKSVNSDAYERTEEISRQLDRALNLMKRDLEANTLLKEPDQGTAK
;
A
#
# COMPACT_ATOMS: atom_id res chain seq x y z
N MET A 1 -1.23 -46.34 -79.19
CA MET A 1 -1.69 -44.94 -79.10
C MET A 1 -0.44 -44.11 -78.81
N SER A 2 0.02 -43.32 -79.77
CA SER A 2 1.35 -42.67 -79.71
C SER A 2 1.44 -41.74 -78.50
N VAL A 3 2.59 -41.72 -77.83
CA VAL A 3 2.90 -40.84 -76.68
C VAL A 3 2.59 -39.37 -77.02
N GLU A 4 2.74 -39.00 -78.29
CA GLU A 4 2.39 -37.68 -78.83
C GLU A 4 0.90 -37.30 -78.70
N LYS A 5 -0.05 -38.25 -78.81
CA LYS A 5 -1.48 -37.99 -78.61
C LYS A 5 -1.84 -37.79 -77.15
N ALA A 6 -1.14 -38.48 -76.25
CA ALA A 6 -1.28 -38.26 -74.82
C ALA A 6 -0.72 -36.88 -74.42
N VAL A 7 0.44 -36.51 -74.98
CA VAL A 7 1.06 -35.20 -74.79
C VAL A 7 0.18 -34.07 -75.35
N SER A 8 -0.42 -34.22 -76.54
CA SER A 8 -1.31 -33.20 -77.11
C SER A 8 -2.62 -33.02 -76.34
N LEU A 9 -3.13 -34.08 -75.69
CA LEU A 9 -4.31 -34.02 -74.81
C LEU A 9 -4.01 -33.23 -73.53
N PHE A 10 -2.79 -33.37 -72.98
CA PHE A 10 -2.31 -32.58 -71.84
C PHE A 10 -2.15 -31.08 -72.15
N PHE A 11 -1.87 -30.73 -73.42
CA PHE A 11 -1.77 -29.33 -73.88
C PHE A 11 -3.06 -28.78 -74.50
N SER A 12 -4.19 -29.50 -74.41
CA SER A 12 -5.47 -28.97 -74.84
C SER A 12 -5.98 -27.93 -73.82
N GLU A 13 -6.54 -26.82 -74.32
CA GLU A 13 -7.06 -25.71 -73.49
C GLU A 13 -7.89 -26.14 -72.25
N PRO A 14 -8.80 -27.14 -72.32
CA PRO A 14 -9.57 -27.54 -71.15
C PRO A 14 -8.70 -28.17 -70.04
N PHE A 15 -7.66 -28.93 -70.38
CA PHE A 15 -6.80 -29.57 -69.38
C PHE A 15 -5.84 -28.57 -68.72
N VAL A 16 -5.29 -27.62 -69.49
CA VAL A 16 -4.46 -26.53 -68.95
C VAL A 16 -5.29 -25.64 -68.00
N SER A 17 -6.53 -25.33 -68.36
CA SER A 17 -7.47 -24.56 -67.52
C SER A 17 -7.77 -25.25 -66.18
N ILE A 18 -7.98 -26.57 -66.18
CA ILE A 18 -8.21 -27.37 -64.96
C ILE A 18 -6.97 -27.33 -64.05
N ILE A 19 -5.76 -27.49 -64.61
CA ILE A 19 -4.51 -27.46 -63.83
C ILE A 19 -4.30 -26.07 -63.21
N ILE A 20 -4.55 -24.99 -63.96
CA ILE A 20 -4.46 -23.62 -63.46
C ILE A 20 -5.46 -23.38 -62.32
N SER A 21 -6.70 -23.85 -62.47
CA SER A 21 -7.75 -23.72 -61.45
C SER A 21 -7.43 -24.47 -60.15
N ILE A 22 -6.85 -25.67 -60.25
CA ILE A 22 -6.40 -26.45 -59.09
C ILE A 22 -5.22 -25.74 -58.40
N ALA A 23 -4.25 -25.24 -59.18
CA ALA A 23 -3.11 -24.51 -58.66
C ALA A 23 -3.52 -23.20 -57.96
N SER A 24 -4.43 -22.42 -58.57
CA SER A 24 -4.97 -21.20 -57.95
C SER A 24 -5.72 -21.50 -56.66
N SER A 25 -6.52 -22.58 -56.63
CA SER A 25 -7.25 -23.01 -55.44
C SER A 25 -6.29 -23.41 -54.29
N PHE A 26 -5.18 -24.08 -54.62
CA PHE A 26 -4.16 -24.47 -53.63
C PHE A 26 -3.38 -23.27 -53.10
N ILE A 27 -3.06 -22.29 -53.95
CA ILE A 27 -2.43 -21.03 -53.55
C ILE A 27 -3.35 -20.24 -52.61
N SER A 28 -4.63 -20.10 -52.97
CA SER A 28 -5.63 -19.43 -52.13
C SER A 28 -5.80 -20.15 -50.78
N TYR A 29 -5.84 -21.47 -50.77
CA TYR A 29 -5.91 -22.27 -49.54
C TYR A 29 -4.67 -22.07 -48.64
N LYS A 30 -3.47 -22.06 -49.23
CA LYS A 30 -2.23 -21.78 -48.49
C LYS A 30 -2.19 -20.34 -47.95
N CYS A 31 -2.75 -19.39 -48.69
CA CYS A 31 -2.84 -18.00 -48.26
C CYS A 31 -3.81 -17.84 -47.08
N ALA A 32 -5.00 -18.43 -47.17
CA ALA A 32 -6.00 -18.44 -46.08
C ALA A 32 -5.47 -19.13 -44.80
N ILE A 33 -4.67 -20.20 -44.92
CA ILE A 33 -4.01 -20.83 -43.77
C ILE A 33 -2.98 -19.90 -43.13
N LYS A 34 -2.22 -19.14 -43.93
CA LYS A 34 -1.24 -18.18 -43.40
C LYS A 34 -1.93 -17.03 -42.68
N GLU A 35 -2.95 -16.45 -43.29
CA GLU A 35 -3.76 -15.38 -42.71
C GLU A 35 -4.41 -15.85 -41.40
N SER A 36 -5.05 -17.02 -41.40
CA SER A 36 -5.60 -17.60 -40.18
C SER A 36 -4.53 -17.84 -39.10
N ARG A 37 -3.34 -18.32 -39.45
CA ARG A 37 -2.23 -18.47 -38.48
C ARG A 37 -1.73 -17.13 -37.92
N GLU A 38 -1.68 -16.10 -38.74
CA GLU A 38 -1.30 -14.75 -38.32
C GLU A 38 -2.36 -14.14 -37.40
N GLU A 39 -3.65 -14.30 -37.71
CA GLU A 39 -4.76 -13.91 -36.83
C GLU A 39 -4.69 -14.62 -35.48
N HIS A 40 -4.50 -15.94 -35.47
CA HIS A 40 -4.35 -16.70 -34.22
C HIS A 40 -3.11 -16.26 -33.44
N ARG A 41 -2.01 -15.93 -34.12
CA ARG A 41 -0.80 -15.41 -33.48
C ARG A 41 -1.05 -14.03 -32.86
N HIS A 42 -1.74 -13.14 -33.57
CA HIS A 42 -2.13 -11.83 -33.06
C HIS A 42 -3.06 -11.93 -31.86
N GLU A 43 -4.02 -12.86 -31.89
CA GLU A 43 -4.93 -13.09 -30.77
C GLU A 43 -4.18 -13.65 -29.55
N ILE A 44 -3.24 -14.59 -29.75
CA ILE A 44 -2.37 -15.09 -28.68
C ILE A 44 -1.52 -13.95 -28.09
N ASP A 45 -0.88 -13.13 -28.93
CA ASP A 45 -0.07 -11.99 -28.48
C ASP A 45 -0.92 -10.96 -27.71
N ARG A 46 -2.16 -10.74 -28.14
CA ARG A 46 -3.12 -9.88 -27.45
C ARG A 46 -3.50 -10.44 -26.08
N LEU A 47 -3.86 -11.73 -26.00
CA LEU A 47 -4.21 -12.40 -24.75
C LEU A 47 -3.05 -12.41 -23.76
N ILE A 48 -1.81 -12.60 -24.23
CA ILE A 48 -0.60 -12.51 -23.40
C ILE A 48 -0.47 -11.10 -22.83
N LYS A 49 -0.63 -10.06 -23.64
CA LYS A 49 -0.58 -8.66 -23.18
C LYS A 49 -1.67 -8.35 -22.17
N GLU A 50 -2.91 -8.78 -22.43
CA GLU A 50 -4.04 -8.59 -21.52
C GLU A 50 -3.79 -9.28 -20.17
N GLN A 51 -3.25 -10.51 -20.17
CA GLN A 51 -2.88 -11.23 -18.95
C GLN A 51 -1.70 -10.58 -18.21
N GLN A 52 -0.68 -10.09 -18.92
CA GLN A 52 0.43 -9.37 -18.30
C GLN A 52 -0.08 -8.10 -17.60
N LEU A 53 -0.95 -7.34 -18.26
CA LEU A 53 -1.57 -6.14 -17.68
C LEU A 53 -2.47 -6.48 -16.48
N SER A 54 -3.19 -7.60 -16.50
CA SER A 54 -4.02 -8.01 -15.36
C SER A 54 -3.17 -8.38 -14.15
N ILE A 55 -2.09 -9.14 -14.36
CA ILE A 55 -1.14 -9.50 -13.30
C ILE A 55 -0.48 -8.26 -12.70
N GLU A 56 -0.06 -7.31 -13.54
CA GLU A 56 0.56 -6.06 -13.09
C GLU A 56 -0.43 -5.23 -12.25
N ARG A 57 -1.69 -5.10 -12.68
CA ARG A 57 -2.74 -4.43 -11.90
C ARG A 57 -2.98 -5.11 -10.56
N GLU A 58 -3.05 -6.43 -10.52
CA GLU A 58 -3.22 -7.19 -9.28
C GLU A 58 -2.05 -6.99 -8.32
N ALA A 59 -0.80 -7.01 -8.82
CA ALA A 59 0.39 -6.73 -8.03
C ALA A 59 0.38 -5.31 -7.45
N GLN A 60 -0.01 -4.31 -8.25
CA GLN A 60 -0.14 -2.92 -7.80
C GLN A 60 -1.27 -2.74 -6.76
N LEU A 61 -2.40 -3.45 -6.93
CA LEU A 61 -3.49 -3.45 -5.96
C LEU A 61 -3.06 -4.09 -4.63
N TYR A 62 -2.35 -5.21 -4.70
CA TYR A 62 -1.81 -5.88 -3.52
C TYR A 62 -0.81 -4.99 -2.77
N GLY A 63 0.13 -4.38 -3.48
CA GLY A 63 1.10 -3.46 -2.89
C GLY A 63 0.45 -2.25 -2.22
N PHE A 64 -0.54 -1.64 -2.89
CA PHE A 64 -1.33 -0.55 -2.32
C PHE A 64 -2.08 -0.98 -1.05
N LYS A 65 -2.74 -2.14 -1.07
CA LYS A 65 -3.46 -2.66 0.09
C LYS A 65 -2.53 -2.86 1.28
N LYS A 66 -1.35 -3.46 1.06
CA LYS A 66 -0.33 -3.63 2.10
C LYS A 66 0.11 -2.29 2.70
N LYS A 67 0.34 -1.28 1.85
CA LYS A 67 0.69 0.07 2.30
C LYS A 67 -0.43 0.73 3.10
N TYR A 68 -1.68 0.59 2.65
CA TYR A 68 -2.85 1.08 3.37
C TYR A 68 -2.98 0.43 4.75
N ASP A 69 -2.93 -0.90 4.81
CA ASP A 69 -3.03 -1.65 6.07
C ASP A 69 -1.91 -1.28 7.05
N ALA A 70 -0.68 -1.15 6.55
CA ALA A 70 0.47 -0.69 7.33
C ALA A 70 0.29 0.73 7.87
N THR A 71 -0.17 1.66 7.03
CA THR A 71 -0.41 3.06 7.41
C THR A 71 -1.52 3.15 8.46
N ALA A 72 -2.60 2.41 8.28
CA ALA A 72 -3.73 2.37 9.21
C ALA A 72 -3.35 1.77 10.57
N ASP A 73 -2.54 0.72 10.59
CA ASP A 73 -2.02 0.15 11.84
C ASP A 73 -1.17 1.18 12.59
N VAL A 74 -0.18 1.77 11.93
CA VAL A 74 0.72 2.76 12.54
C VAL A 74 -0.05 4.00 13.01
N SER A 75 -0.98 4.52 12.23
CA SER A 75 -1.80 5.67 12.62
C SER A 75 -2.61 5.40 13.88
N ASN A 76 -3.23 4.21 13.97
CA ASN A 76 -4.01 3.81 15.13
C ASN A 76 -3.13 3.68 16.37
N LYS A 77 -1.96 3.05 16.25
CA LYS A 77 -1.06 2.84 17.39
C LYS A 77 -0.43 4.13 17.89
N LEU A 78 0.00 5.03 16.99
CA LEU A 78 0.52 6.35 17.36
C LEU A 78 -0.56 7.23 17.99
N SER A 79 -1.78 7.21 17.46
CA SER A 79 -2.91 7.95 18.04
C SER A 79 -3.25 7.45 19.43
N ASN A 80 -3.27 6.12 19.64
CA ASN A 80 -3.49 5.54 20.96
C ASN A 80 -2.38 5.93 21.94
N LEU A 81 -1.11 5.85 21.52
CA LEU A 81 0.04 6.28 22.33
C LEU A 81 -0.08 7.75 22.73
N ALA A 82 -0.34 8.64 21.78
CA ALA A 82 -0.48 10.07 22.06
C ALA A 82 -1.65 10.35 23.02
N SER A 83 -2.78 9.67 22.86
CA SER A 83 -3.92 9.76 23.78
C SER A 83 -3.55 9.30 25.20
N CYS A 84 -2.89 8.15 25.34
CA CYS A 84 -2.45 7.66 26.66
C CYS A 84 -1.41 8.59 27.29
N ALA A 85 -0.44 9.08 26.52
CA ALA A 85 0.57 10.03 27.01
C ALA A 85 -0.06 11.36 27.45
N SER A 86 -1.10 11.83 26.75
CA SER A 86 -1.83 13.05 27.11
C SER A 86 -2.59 12.92 28.43
N ARG A 87 -2.99 11.70 28.82
CA ARG A 87 -3.66 11.45 30.11
C ARG A 87 -2.70 11.47 31.30
N LEU A 88 -1.39 11.28 31.08
CA LEU A 88 -0.39 11.40 32.14
C LEU A 88 -0.30 12.84 32.66
N PHE A 89 -0.45 13.82 31.76
CA PHE A 89 -0.44 15.25 32.08
C PHE A 89 -1.50 15.97 31.25
N PRO A 90 -2.77 15.87 31.65
CA PRO A 90 -3.88 16.42 30.89
C PRO A 90 -3.86 17.94 30.94
N ARG A 91 -4.12 18.59 29.80
CA ARG A 91 -4.37 20.03 29.77
C ARG A 91 -5.79 20.30 30.24
N GLY A 92 -5.93 20.96 31.39
CA GLY A 92 -7.21 21.33 31.97
C GLY A 92 -7.41 20.77 33.37
N ILE A 93 -8.65 20.45 33.71
CA ILE A 93 -9.03 19.95 35.03
C ILE A 93 -8.78 18.45 35.09
N GLU A 94 -7.93 18.01 36.02
CA GLU A 94 -7.73 16.60 36.33
C GLU A 94 -8.76 16.17 37.39
N PHE A 95 -9.49 15.09 37.11
CA PHE A 95 -10.44 14.49 38.05
C PHE A 95 -9.75 13.37 38.82
N LEU A 96 -9.15 13.71 39.96
CA LEU A 96 -8.53 12.75 40.85
C LEU A 96 -9.53 12.20 41.88
N PRO A 97 -9.48 10.90 42.21
CA PRO A 97 -10.17 10.36 43.37
C PRO A 97 -9.82 11.16 44.64
N LYS A 98 -10.77 11.30 45.58
CA LYS A 98 -10.47 12.00 46.86
C LYS A 98 -9.56 11.20 47.79
N ASP A 99 -9.52 9.89 47.59
CA ASP A 99 -8.77 8.93 48.41
C ASP A 99 -7.36 8.74 47.84
N GLU A 100 -6.33 8.84 48.69
CA GLU A 100 -4.92 8.79 48.26
C GLU A 100 -4.53 7.42 47.68
N GLU A 101 -5.03 6.32 48.23
CA GLU A 101 -4.75 4.97 47.74
C GLU A 101 -5.34 4.79 46.34
N LYS A 102 -6.58 5.26 46.14
CA LYS A 102 -7.21 5.28 44.81
C LYS A 102 -6.54 6.23 43.83
N GLN A 103 -5.90 7.30 44.28
CA GLN A 103 -5.10 8.16 43.41
C GLN A 103 -3.84 7.43 42.92
N MET A 104 -3.17 6.68 43.79
CA MET A 104 -2.02 5.86 43.41
C MET A 104 -2.43 4.79 42.39
N GLU A 105 -3.47 4.03 42.66
CA GLU A 105 -3.99 2.99 41.74
C GLU A 105 -4.34 3.60 40.36
N TYR A 106 -5.01 4.76 40.37
CA TYR A 106 -5.33 5.48 39.14
C TYR A 106 -4.08 5.90 38.35
N ARG A 107 -3.04 6.40 39.02
CA ARG A 107 -1.79 6.82 38.38
C ARG A 107 -1.01 5.62 37.82
N ASP A 108 -1.00 4.50 38.54
CA ASP A 108 -0.40 3.25 38.09
C ASP A 108 -1.10 2.72 36.83
N ASP A 109 -2.42 2.81 36.77
CA ASP A 109 -3.21 2.47 35.59
C ASP A 109 -2.87 3.34 34.38
N LEU A 110 -2.74 4.65 34.58
CA LEU A 110 -2.34 5.57 33.52
C LEU A 110 -0.93 5.24 33.00
N TYR A 111 0.03 5.01 33.91
CA TYR A 111 1.39 4.65 33.54
C TYR A 111 1.45 3.33 32.77
N ARG A 112 0.76 2.30 33.25
CA ARG A 112 0.67 0.99 32.59
C ARG A 112 0.07 1.12 31.19
N ALA A 113 -1.06 1.81 31.05
CA ALA A 113 -1.71 2.01 29.75
C ALA A 113 -0.80 2.74 28.75
N ALA A 114 -0.09 3.79 29.19
CA ALA A 114 0.84 4.51 28.34
C ALA A 114 2.08 3.68 27.98
N SER A 115 2.61 2.86 28.90
CA SER A 115 3.73 1.95 28.66
C SER A 115 3.39 0.87 27.65
N GLU A 116 2.22 0.25 27.78
CA GLU A 116 1.71 -0.73 26.81
C GLU A 116 1.50 -0.12 25.42
N ALA A 117 0.91 1.09 25.37
CA ALA A 117 0.74 1.82 24.13
C ALA A 117 2.09 2.18 23.46
N LEU A 118 3.09 2.55 24.25
CA LEU A 118 4.44 2.85 23.76
C LEU A 118 5.06 1.64 23.09
N ASN A 119 5.01 0.47 23.75
CA ASN A 119 5.54 -0.77 23.19
C ASN A 119 4.78 -1.18 21.92
N SER A 120 3.44 -1.07 21.93
CA SER A 120 2.63 -1.41 20.76
C SER A 120 2.93 -0.50 19.56
N ALA A 121 3.08 0.80 19.77
CA ALA A 121 3.43 1.74 18.72
C ALA A 121 4.85 1.52 18.18
N GLN A 122 5.82 1.25 19.05
CA GLN A 122 7.18 0.93 18.64
C GLN A 122 7.27 -0.32 17.78
N LEU A 123 6.54 -1.37 18.16
CA LEU A 123 6.48 -2.62 17.39
C LEU A 123 5.80 -2.41 16.04
N SER A 124 4.67 -1.71 16.01
CA SER A 124 3.94 -1.40 14.78
C SER A 124 4.78 -0.56 13.83
N LEU A 125 5.42 0.51 14.30
CA LEU A 125 6.24 1.37 13.46
C LEU A 125 7.39 0.58 12.82
N LYS A 126 8.11 -0.22 13.62
CA LYS A 126 9.21 -1.05 13.13
C LYS A 126 8.76 -2.13 12.15
N ALA A 127 7.68 -2.83 12.44
CA ALA A 127 7.16 -3.91 11.60
C ALA A 127 6.69 -3.38 10.23
N ASN A 128 6.20 -2.15 10.18
CA ASN A 128 5.65 -1.54 8.98
C ASN A 128 6.65 -0.63 8.23
N THR A 129 7.88 -0.43 8.73
CA THR A 129 8.93 0.40 8.12
C THR A 129 9.02 0.30 6.58
N PRO A 130 9.01 -0.91 5.96
CA PRO A 130 9.17 -1.03 4.51
C PRO A 130 8.02 -0.41 3.68
N PHE A 131 6.89 -0.10 4.30
CA PHE A 131 5.69 0.42 3.64
C PHE A 131 5.45 1.91 3.93
N LEU A 132 6.22 2.50 4.85
CA LEU A 132 6.12 3.90 5.24
C LEU A 132 7.12 4.73 4.44
N SER A 133 6.82 6.02 4.29
CA SER A 133 7.84 6.99 3.86
C SER A 133 8.80 7.28 5.02
N ASP A 134 10.04 7.65 4.69
CA ASP A 134 11.07 8.02 5.68
C ASP A 134 10.57 9.15 6.59
N ASP A 135 9.92 10.16 6.02
CA ASP A 135 9.32 11.27 6.77
C ASP A 135 8.26 10.81 7.79
N VAL A 136 7.40 9.84 7.42
CA VAL A 136 6.42 9.26 8.36
C VAL A 136 7.12 8.48 9.46
N PHE A 137 8.15 7.72 9.10
CA PHE A 137 8.92 6.94 10.07
C PHE A 137 9.63 7.84 11.09
N ASP A 138 10.28 8.91 10.64
CA ASP A 138 10.99 9.87 11.48
C ASP A 138 10.04 10.62 12.43
N LEU A 139 8.90 11.08 11.92
CA LEU A 139 7.86 11.68 12.76
C LEU A 139 7.32 10.69 13.79
N GLY A 140 7.10 9.43 13.40
CA GLY A 140 6.68 8.36 14.30
C GLY A 140 7.69 8.11 15.43
N MET A 141 8.98 8.09 15.09
CA MET A 141 10.07 7.94 16.06
C MET A 141 10.16 9.13 17.02
N GLU A 142 9.94 10.35 16.53
CA GLU A 142 9.93 11.55 17.35
C GLU A 142 8.75 11.55 18.35
N ILE A 143 7.55 11.17 17.90
CA ILE A 143 6.38 10.98 18.78
C ILE A 143 6.71 9.97 19.89
N ILE A 144 7.29 8.83 19.52
CA ILE A 144 7.72 7.79 20.48
C ILE A 144 8.73 8.34 21.48
N ARG A 145 9.70 9.14 21.03
CA ARG A 145 10.72 9.76 21.88
C ARG A 145 10.09 10.71 22.90
N LEU A 146 9.18 11.57 22.46
CA LEU A 146 8.45 12.52 23.32
C LEU A 146 7.57 11.80 24.34
N CYS A 147 6.79 10.80 23.90
CA CYS A 147 5.93 10.02 24.79
C CYS A 147 6.74 9.24 25.83
N ARG A 148 7.91 8.70 25.47
CA ARG A 148 8.83 8.06 26.42
C ARG A 148 9.36 9.05 27.45
N ALA A 149 9.73 10.26 27.03
CA ALA A 149 10.15 11.30 27.96
C ALA A 149 9.01 11.67 28.94
N GLN A 150 7.77 11.72 28.46
CA GLN A 150 6.59 11.96 29.28
C GLN A 150 6.36 10.86 30.32
N LEU A 151 6.44 9.59 29.89
CA LEU A 151 6.35 8.41 30.76
C LEU A 151 7.41 8.40 31.85
N ASN A 152 8.67 8.63 31.48
CA ASN A 152 9.78 8.68 32.42
C ASN A 152 9.60 9.80 33.45
N TYR A 153 9.10 10.96 33.01
CA TYR A 153 8.82 12.08 33.90
C TYR A 153 7.66 11.80 34.86
N PHE A 154 6.61 11.13 34.38
CA PHE A 154 5.49 10.69 35.23
C PHE A 154 5.96 9.72 36.32
N GLN A 155 6.83 8.76 35.96
CA GLN A 155 7.40 7.81 36.92
C GLN A 155 8.29 8.49 37.97
N LEU A 156 9.01 9.56 37.60
CA LEU A 156 9.81 10.35 38.55
C LEU A 156 8.93 11.06 39.58
N LEU A 157 7.80 11.64 39.14
CA LEU A 157 6.90 12.39 40.02
C LEU A 157 6.10 11.49 40.95
N TYR A 158 5.57 10.38 40.43
CA TYR A 158 4.57 9.56 41.12
C TYR A 158 5.06 8.16 41.48
N GLY A 159 6.25 7.76 41.03
CA GLY A 159 6.88 6.52 41.44
C GLY A 159 7.65 6.63 42.76
N ASP A 160 8.29 5.52 43.13
CA ASP A 160 8.99 5.40 44.42
C ASP A 160 10.41 6.02 44.44
N ILE A 161 10.89 6.52 43.30
CA ILE A 161 12.29 6.93 43.11
C ILE A 161 12.34 8.45 42.93
N GLU A 162 12.71 9.15 44.00
CA GLU A 162 12.90 10.61 44.09
C GLU A 162 11.69 11.46 43.65
N LYS A 163 10.79 11.72 44.61
CA LYS A 163 9.61 12.58 44.42
C LYS A 163 10.01 14.03 44.14
N GLU A 164 10.02 14.40 42.87
CA GLU A 164 9.93 15.81 42.50
C GLU A 164 8.60 16.37 43.07
N LYS A 165 8.67 17.54 43.72
CA LYS A 165 7.57 18.04 44.57
C LYS A 165 6.40 18.65 43.78
N SER A 166 6.59 18.91 42.49
CA SER A 166 5.60 19.60 41.66
C SER A 166 5.86 19.32 40.18
N VAL A 167 4.78 19.23 39.40
CA VAL A 167 4.84 19.09 37.95
C VAL A 167 5.46 20.34 37.30
N ASN A 168 6.50 20.15 36.50
CA ASN A 168 7.07 21.21 35.66
C ASN A 168 6.14 21.54 34.47
N SER A 169 6.01 22.82 34.12
CA SER A 169 5.28 23.31 32.93
C SER A 169 5.68 22.59 31.65
N ASP A 170 6.95 22.19 31.53
CA ASP A 170 7.50 21.47 30.38
C ASP A 170 6.73 20.18 30.08
N ALA A 171 6.11 19.55 31.08
CA ALA A 171 5.28 18.36 30.87
C ALA A 171 4.04 18.67 30.02
N TYR A 172 3.36 19.80 30.29
CA TYR A 172 2.19 20.20 29.52
C TYR A 172 2.55 20.71 28.12
N GLU A 173 3.73 21.29 27.95
CA GLU A 173 4.27 21.66 26.64
C GLU A 173 4.60 20.43 25.81
N ARG A 174 5.23 19.41 26.40
CA ARG A 174 5.48 18.12 25.73
C ARG A 174 4.19 17.43 25.30
N THR A 175 3.14 17.44 26.12
CA THR A 175 1.83 16.90 25.73
C THR A 175 1.29 17.60 24.46
N GLU A 176 1.43 18.92 24.36
CA GLU A 176 0.99 19.65 23.17
C GLU A 176 1.86 19.32 21.96
N GLU A 177 3.17 19.24 22.13
CA GLU A 177 4.07 18.90 21.05
C GLU A 177 3.80 17.48 20.52
N ILE A 178 3.49 16.51 21.39
CA ILE A 178 3.05 15.17 21.00
C ILE A 178 1.82 15.26 20.08
N SER A 179 0.81 16.06 20.45
CA SER A 179 -0.39 16.24 19.61
C SER A 179 -0.06 16.87 18.26
N ARG A 180 0.77 17.92 18.24
CA ARG A 180 1.17 18.58 16.98
C ARG A 180 1.93 17.63 16.05
N GLN A 181 2.84 16.83 16.60
CA GLN A 181 3.63 15.87 15.83
C GLN A 181 2.73 14.73 15.30
N LEU A 182 1.77 14.27 16.10
CA LEU A 182 0.77 13.31 15.64
C LEU A 182 -0.03 13.86 14.46
N ASP A 183 -0.57 15.08 14.56
CA ASP A 183 -1.33 15.70 13.48
C ASP A 183 -0.51 15.82 12.19
N ARG A 184 0.77 16.18 12.30
CA ARG A 184 1.69 16.20 11.16
C ARG A 184 1.87 14.82 10.54
N ALA A 185 2.11 13.80 11.36
CA ALA A 185 2.28 12.42 10.89
C ALA A 185 1.01 11.91 10.19
N LEU A 186 -0.17 12.11 10.77
CA LEU A 186 -1.44 11.68 10.21
C LEU A 186 -1.75 12.38 8.88
N ASN A 187 -1.50 13.69 8.79
CA ASN A 187 -1.68 14.43 7.54
C ASN A 187 -0.70 13.99 6.44
N LEU A 188 0.53 13.63 6.81
CA LEU A 188 1.49 13.10 5.86
C LEU A 188 1.09 11.70 5.36
N MET A 189 0.72 10.80 6.27
CA MET A 189 0.19 9.47 5.94
C MET A 189 -1.00 9.56 4.98
N LYS A 190 -1.92 10.50 5.22
CA LYS A 190 -3.06 10.74 4.34
C LYS A 190 -2.62 11.15 2.93
N ARG A 191 -1.70 12.12 2.82
CA ARG A 191 -1.15 12.58 1.54
C ARG A 191 -0.43 11.45 0.79
N ASP A 192 0.33 10.63 1.50
CA ASP A 192 1.02 9.48 0.90
C ASP A 192 0.01 8.48 0.32
N LEU A 193 -1.10 8.22 1.00
CA LEU A 193 -2.15 7.35 0.46
C LEU A 193 -2.85 7.97 -0.76
N GLU A 194 -3.19 9.25 -0.71
CA GLU A 194 -3.83 9.97 -1.82
C GLU A 194 -2.95 10.00 -3.08
N ALA A 195 -1.65 10.26 -2.94
CA ALA A 195 -0.71 10.26 -4.07
C ALA A 195 -0.64 8.90 -4.78
N ASN A 196 -0.74 7.79 -4.02
CA ASN A 196 -0.77 6.44 -4.60
C ASN A 196 -2.12 6.07 -5.22
N THR A 197 -3.17 6.85 -4.97
CA THR A 197 -4.50 6.64 -5.52
C THR A 197 -4.67 7.40 -6.85
N LEU A 198 -4.09 8.60 -6.96
CA LEU A 198 -4.11 9.44 -8.18
C LEU A 198 -3.26 8.88 -9.33
N LEU A 199 -2.21 8.11 -9.04
CA LEU A 199 -1.42 7.40 -10.06
C LEU A 199 -2.20 6.23 -10.73
N LYS A 200 -3.40 5.90 -10.24
CA LYS A 200 -4.23 4.78 -10.73
C LYS A 200 -5.38 5.18 -11.64
N GLU A 201 -5.60 6.47 -11.94
CA GLU A 201 -6.52 6.81 -13.04
C GLU A 201 -5.76 6.63 -14.35
N PRO A 202 -6.02 5.55 -15.14
CA PRO A 202 -5.49 5.51 -16.48
C PRO A 202 -6.12 6.67 -17.23
N ASP A 203 -5.26 7.48 -17.84
CA ASP A 203 -5.61 8.41 -18.89
C ASP A 203 -6.61 7.69 -19.81
N GLN A 204 -7.90 8.06 -19.71
CA GLN A 204 -8.92 7.60 -20.64
C GLN A 204 -8.60 8.31 -21.96
N GLY A 205 -7.61 7.75 -22.65
CA GLY A 205 -7.22 8.12 -23.98
C GLY A 205 -8.47 8.14 -24.83
N THR A 206 -8.84 9.36 -25.20
CA THR A 206 -9.84 9.70 -26.18
C THR A 206 -9.48 9.00 -27.50
N ALA A 207 -10.08 7.84 -27.74
CA ALA A 207 -10.17 7.29 -29.08
C ALA A 207 -11.22 8.11 -29.84
N LYS A 208 -10.73 9.08 -30.61
CA LYS A 208 -11.46 9.67 -31.75
C LYS A 208 -11.25 8.82 -32.98
#